data_AF-A0A524DPY3-F1
#
_entry.id   AF-A0A524DPY3-F1
#
_cell.length_a   1.000
_cell.length_b   1.000
_cell.length_c   1.000
_cell.angle_alpha   90.00
_cell.angle_beta   90.00
_cell.angle_gamma   90.00
#
_symmetry.space_group_name_H-M   'P 1'
#
loop_
_entity.id
_entity.type
_entity.pdbx_description
1 polymer ?
#
loop_
_entity_poly.entity_id
_entity_poly.type
_entity_poly.pdbx_seq_one_letter_code
_entity_poly.pdbx_strand_id
1 'polypeptide(L)'
;MNSKKDVISKIQENKFNQNSINDIIIKLSKEPKLFHFEVVDFLLNNLKKEELQKININLIYLLGELGNLTKLEQKYTQYLYESFYASDRWIRSEILKVLEKNIEIVKSDNNIILLISSALKEEYETNNLIALRILLKLDKFPDRIFKSFISVLNKGKSELKGTIGKILEKHFQEEALIFRLLNQNKNYRILKSSGLRLILQSLFPLMNRIENFQKLIETSDWETEKKSIFLKEIKIIISLANRI
;
A
#
# COMPACT_ATOMS: atom_id res chain seq x y z
N MET A 1 16.19 23.75 -25.69
CA MET A 1 15.76 23.55 -24.28
C MET A 1 14.76 24.64 -23.96
N ASN A 2 13.50 24.31 -23.62
CA ASN A 2 12.58 25.34 -23.12
C ASN A 2 13.08 25.78 -21.75
N SER A 3 13.26 27.09 -21.56
CA SER A 3 13.65 27.63 -20.27
C SER A 3 12.48 27.55 -19.28
N LYS A 4 12.76 27.54 -17.97
CA LYS A 4 11.76 27.58 -16.89
C LYS A 4 10.63 28.57 -17.16
N LYS A 5 10.99 29.81 -17.54
CA LYS A 5 10.04 30.91 -17.75
C LYS A 5 9.08 30.58 -18.90
N ASP A 6 9.58 29.96 -19.96
CA ASP A 6 8.78 29.64 -21.15
C ASP A 6 7.66 28.63 -20.85
N VAL A 7 7.86 27.70 -19.91
CA VAL A 7 6.83 26.70 -19.56
C VAL A 7 5.71 27.32 -18.72
N ILE A 8 6.07 28.12 -17.71
CA ILE A 8 5.09 28.80 -16.85
C ILE A 8 4.29 29.84 -17.65
N SER A 9 4.95 30.63 -18.49
CA SER A 9 4.28 31.60 -19.37
C SER A 9 3.27 30.91 -20.29
N LYS A 10 3.62 29.77 -20.89
CA LYS A 10 2.67 28.98 -21.69
C LYS A 10 1.46 28.52 -20.89
N ILE A 11 1.62 28.12 -19.63
CA ILE A 11 0.48 27.73 -18.79
C ILE A 11 -0.42 28.94 -18.52
N GLN A 12 0.16 30.10 -18.21
CA GLN A 12 -0.57 31.34 -17.95
C GLN A 12 -1.34 31.85 -19.18
N GLU A 13 -0.71 31.83 -20.35
CA GLU A 13 -1.30 32.27 -21.63
C GLU A 13 -2.53 31.44 -22.03
N ASN A 14 -2.58 30.17 -21.61
CA ASN A 14 -3.66 29.24 -21.96
C ASN A 14 -4.98 29.47 -21.21
N LYS A 15 -5.09 30.44 -20.28
CA LYS A 15 -6.32 30.75 -19.52
C LYS A 15 -7.06 29.51 -18.98
N PHE A 16 -6.29 28.55 -18.45
CA PHE A 16 -6.77 27.24 -18.00
C PHE A 16 -7.48 26.39 -19.07
N ASN A 17 -6.87 26.25 -20.26
CA ASN A 17 -7.21 25.16 -21.17
C ASN A 17 -6.70 23.82 -20.60
N GLN A 18 -7.62 22.99 -20.08
CA GLN A 18 -7.31 21.69 -19.47
C GLN A 18 -6.46 20.79 -20.38
N ASN A 19 -6.79 20.69 -21.67
CA ASN A 19 -6.10 19.80 -22.59
C ASN A 19 -4.66 20.28 -22.82
N SER A 20 -4.48 21.58 -23.07
CA SER A 20 -3.16 22.17 -23.25
C SER A 20 -2.27 22.02 -22.02
N ILE A 21 -2.83 22.20 -20.82
CA ILE A 21 -2.09 22.02 -19.56
C ILE A 21 -1.71 20.54 -19.38
N ASN A 22 -2.63 19.61 -19.63
CA ASN A 22 -2.34 18.17 -19.56
C ASN A 22 -1.25 17.75 -20.54
N ASP A 23 -1.27 18.25 -21.78
CA ASP A 23 -0.24 17.97 -22.78
C ASP A 23 1.14 18.47 -22.33
N ILE A 24 1.17 19.66 -21.71
CA ILE A 24 2.40 20.19 -21.10
C ILE A 24 2.88 19.24 -20.01
N ILE A 25 2.03 18.88 -19.03
CA ILE A 25 2.40 18.00 -17.92
C ILE A 25 2.92 16.65 -18.43
N ILE A 26 2.22 16.02 -19.37
CA ILE A 26 2.63 14.75 -19.97
C ILE A 26 4.01 14.88 -20.64
N LYS A 27 4.25 15.99 -21.35
CA LYS A 27 5.56 16.25 -21.96
C LYS A 27 6.66 16.40 -20.91
N LEU A 28 6.38 17.08 -19.80
CA LEU A 28 7.32 17.20 -18.69
C LEU A 28 7.61 15.85 -18.02
N SER A 29 6.62 14.95 -17.94
CA SER A 29 6.79 13.62 -17.35
C SER A 29 7.64 12.68 -18.20
N LYS A 30 7.68 12.85 -19.52
CA LYS A 30 8.50 12.03 -20.43
C LYS A 30 10.00 12.31 -20.30
N GLU A 31 10.36 13.55 -19.95
CA GLU A 31 11.73 13.99 -19.75
C GLU A 31 11.83 14.82 -18.47
N PRO A 32 11.67 14.21 -17.28
CA PRO A 32 11.62 14.93 -16.02
C PRO A 32 12.96 15.62 -15.74
N LYS A 33 12.90 16.84 -15.19
CA LYS A 33 14.06 17.65 -14.79
C LYS A 33 13.77 18.31 -13.45
N LEU A 34 14.79 18.55 -12.63
CA LEU A 34 14.62 19.10 -11.27
C LEU A 34 13.83 20.42 -11.27
N PHE A 35 14.05 21.32 -12.23
CA PHE A 35 13.30 22.57 -12.30
C PHE A 35 11.80 22.39 -12.57
N HIS A 36 11.34 21.22 -13.03
CA HIS A 36 9.91 20.95 -13.22
C HIS A 36 9.14 20.91 -11.89
N PHE A 37 9.82 20.72 -10.74
CA PHE A 37 9.18 20.92 -9.43
C PHE A 37 8.62 22.33 -9.27
N GLU A 38 9.27 23.34 -9.87
CA GLU A 38 8.77 24.71 -9.82
C GLU A 38 7.51 24.91 -10.66
N VAL A 39 7.34 24.12 -11.72
CA VAL A 39 6.09 24.08 -12.51
C VAL A 39 4.98 23.43 -11.68
N VAL A 40 5.29 22.34 -10.96
CA VAL A 40 4.35 21.72 -10.02
C VAL A 40 3.95 22.71 -8.93
N ASP A 41 4.90 23.43 -8.32
CA ASP A 41 4.62 24.46 -7.32
C ASP A 41 3.72 25.56 -7.88
N PHE A 42 4.00 26.02 -9.11
CA PHE A 42 3.16 26.99 -9.78
C PHE A 42 1.72 26.48 -9.90
N LEU A 43 1.52 25.24 -10.38
CA LEU A 43 0.19 24.65 -10.53
C LEU A 43 -0.53 24.52 -9.19
N LEU A 44 0.13 23.98 -8.17
CA LEU A 44 -0.46 23.77 -6.84
C LEU A 44 -0.84 25.08 -6.14
N ASN A 45 -0.06 26.14 -6.34
CA ASN A 45 -0.27 27.42 -5.65
C ASN A 45 -1.26 28.36 -6.37
N ASN A 46 -1.43 28.21 -7.69
CA ASN A 46 -2.19 29.19 -8.49
C ASN A 46 -3.50 28.65 -9.07
N LEU A 47 -3.69 27.33 -9.14
CA LEU A 47 -4.92 26.76 -9.65
C LEU A 47 -5.94 26.55 -8.54
N LYS A 48 -7.22 26.75 -8.88
CA LYS A 48 -8.32 26.42 -7.96
C LYS A 48 -8.45 24.90 -7.80
N LYS A 49 -9.11 24.46 -6.73
CA LYS A 49 -9.28 23.03 -6.43
C LYS A 49 -9.96 22.28 -7.58
N GLU A 50 -10.99 22.88 -8.18
CA GLU A 50 -11.74 22.30 -9.30
C GLU A 50 -10.89 22.18 -10.58
N GLU A 51 -9.95 23.10 -10.76
CA GLU A 51 -8.99 23.11 -11.87
C GLU A 51 -7.92 22.04 -11.66
N LEU A 52 -7.35 21.96 -10.46
CA LEU A 52 -6.39 20.90 -10.09
C LEU A 52 -6.97 19.50 -10.29
N GLN A 53 -8.24 19.28 -9.92
CA GLN A 53 -8.89 17.98 -10.10
C GLN A 53 -8.92 17.51 -11.56
N LYS A 54 -9.04 18.45 -12.53
CA LYS A 54 -9.09 18.14 -13.97
C LYS A 54 -7.74 17.70 -14.57
N ILE A 55 -6.64 18.00 -13.90
CA ILE A 55 -5.27 17.65 -14.32
C ILE A 55 -4.58 16.68 -13.34
N ASN A 56 -5.29 16.29 -12.28
CA ASN A 56 -4.74 15.65 -11.09
C ASN A 56 -3.93 14.38 -11.42
N ILE A 57 -4.50 13.48 -12.23
CA ILE A 57 -3.84 12.22 -12.58
C ILE A 57 -2.49 12.44 -13.27
N ASN A 58 -2.40 13.42 -14.18
CA ASN A 58 -1.16 13.73 -14.89
C ASN A 58 -0.18 14.46 -13.98
N LEU A 59 -0.67 15.31 -13.07
CA LEU A 59 0.17 15.98 -12.08
C LEU A 59 0.79 14.99 -11.09
N ILE A 60 0.01 14.01 -10.62
CA ILE A 60 0.50 12.90 -9.79
C ILE A 60 1.52 12.05 -10.58
N TYR A 61 1.23 11.75 -11.84
CA TYR A 61 2.17 11.02 -12.69
C TYR A 61 3.51 11.77 -12.83
N LEU A 62 3.47 13.09 -13.08
CA LEU A 62 4.67 13.93 -13.11
C LEU A 62 5.43 13.91 -11.78
N LEU A 63 4.74 14.02 -10.64
CA LEU A 63 5.37 13.88 -9.32
C LEU A 63 6.06 12.53 -9.16
N GLY A 64 5.48 11.45 -9.68
CA GLY A 64 6.10 10.13 -9.71
C GLY A 64 7.42 10.11 -10.48
N GLU A 65 7.43 10.71 -11.66
CA GLU A 65 8.64 10.78 -12.50
C GLU A 65 9.71 11.72 -11.92
N LEU A 66 9.31 12.81 -11.26
CA LEU A 66 10.24 13.68 -10.56
C LEU A 66 10.81 13.03 -9.29
N GLY A 67 10.02 12.21 -8.59
CA GLY A 67 10.45 11.44 -7.44
C GLY A 67 11.57 10.44 -7.75
N ASN A 68 11.69 10.00 -9.01
CA ASN A 68 12.82 9.16 -9.44
C ASN A 68 14.15 9.94 -9.51
N LEU A 69 14.10 11.27 -9.63
CA LEU A 69 15.30 12.12 -9.69
C LEU A 69 15.77 12.56 -8.31
N THR A 70 14.84 12.81 -7.39
CA THR A 70 15.12 13.25 -6.02
C THR A 70 13.94 12.95 -5.11
N LYS A 71 14.20 12.91 -3.80
CA LYS A 71 13.16 12.69 -2.79
C LYS A 71 12.10 13.81 -2.86
N LEU A 72 10.83 13.43 -2.85
CA LEU A 72 9.73 14.40 -2.80
C LEU A 72 9.70 15.13 -1.45
N GLU A 73 9.55 16.45 -1.51
CA GLU A 73 9.33 17.31 -0.36
C GLU A 73 7.96 17.06 0.30
N GLN A 74 7.84 17.43 1.58
CA GLN A 74 6.65 17.22 2.40
C GLN A 74 5.38 17.83 1.80
N LYS A 75 5.47 19.00 1.12
CA LYS A 75 4.31 19.61 0.47
C LYS A 75 3.70 18.72 -0.63
N TYR A 76 4.54 17.98 -1.36
CA TYR A 76 4.08 17.05 -2.39
C TYR A 76 3.51 15.78 -1.78
N THR A 77 4.10 15.27 -0.69
CA THR A 77 3.55 14.10 0.01
C THR A 77 2.22 14.41 0.67
N GLN A 78 2.06 15.62 1.20
CA GLN A 78 0.78 16.13 1.72
C GLN A 78 -0.27 16.21 0.60
N TYR A 79 0.09 16.75 -0.57
CA TYR A 79 -0.79 16.78 -1.73
C TYR A 79 -1.24 15.38 -2.17
N LEU A 80 -0.33 14.40 -2.22
CA LEU A 80 -0.66 13.00 -2.51
C LEU A 80 -1.62 12.41 -1.47
N TYR A 81 -1.39 12.69 -0.19
CA TYR A 81 -2.26 12.23 0.90
C TYR A 81 -3.68 12.78 0.74
N GLU A 82 -3.84 14.09 0.57
CA GLU A 82 -5.14 14.73 0.41
C GLU A 82 -5.86 14.26 -0.87
N SER A 83 -5.11 14.16 -1.97
CA SER A 83 -5.63 13.69 -3.25
C SER A 83 -6.14 12.26 -3.17
N PHE A 84 -5.49 11.39 -2.39
CA PHE A 84 -5.91 9.99 -2.25
C PHE A 84 -7.33 9.88 -1.70
N TYR A 85 -7.68 10.62 -0.65
CA TYR A 85 -9.00 10.54 -0.02
C TYR A 85 -10.09 11.31 -0.78
N ALA A 86 -9.71 12.20 -1.70
CA ALA A 86 -10.65 13.00 -2.50
C ALA A 86 -10.91 12.43 -3.90
N SER A 87 -10.23 11.35 -4.30
CA SER A 87 -10.21 10.90 -5.70
C SER A 87 -10.76 9.49 -5.91
N ASP A 88 -11.06 9.18 -7.16
CA ASP A 88 -11.51 7.85 -7.57
C ASP A 88 -10.38 6.79 -7.48
N ARG A 89 -10.74 5.54 -7.81
CA ARG A 89 -9.82 4.40 -7.71
C ARG A 89 -8.58 4.50 -8.62
N TRP A 90 -8.67 5.16 -9.77
CA TRP A 90 -7.59 5.25 -10.76
C TRP A 90 -6.53 6.24 -10.32
N ILE A 91 -6.97 7.41 -9.82
CA ILE A 91 -6.05 8.41 -9.25
C ILE A 91 -5.36 7.82 -8.01
N ARG A 92 -6.10 7.09 -7.16
CA ARG A 92 -5.51 6.37 -6.02
C ARG A 92 -4.47 5.32 -6.45
N SER A 93 -4.72 4.57 -7.54
CA SER A 93 -3.69 3.68 -8.11
C SER A 93 -2.43 4.44 -8.48
N GLU A 94 -2.56 5.60 -9.11
CA GLU A 94 -1.41 6.38 -9.54
C GLU A 94 -0.62 6.92 -8.35
N ILE A 95 -1.30 7.44 -7.33
CA ILE A 95 -0.67 7.85 -6.06
C ILE A 95 0.10 6.69 -5.42
N LEU A 96 -0.51 5.50 -5.36
CA LEU A 96 0.17 4.31 -4.83
C LEU A 96 1.42 3.96 -5.63
N LYS A 97 1.41 4.07 -6.97
CA LYS A 97 2.62 3.86 -7.78
C LYS A 97 3.71 4.87 -7.48
N VAL A 98 3.36 6.15 -7.27
CA VAL A 98 4.31 7.18 -6.83
C VAL A 98 4.97 6.77 -5.52
N LEU A 99 4.17 6.34 -4.54
CA LEU A 99 4.67 5.89 -3.23
C LEU A 99 5.52 4.61 -3.33
N GLU A 100 5.16 3.68 -4.24
CA GLU A 100 5.93 2.47 -4.50
C GLU A 100 7.32 2.75 -5.08
N LYS A 101 7.45 3.80 -5.91
CA LYS A 101 8.73 4.30 -6.42
C LYS A 101 9.54 5.04 -5.34
N ASN A 102 8.86 5.75 -4.46
CA ASN A 102 9.46 6.60 -3.43
C ASN A 102 9.36 6.00 -2.02
N ILE A 103 9.87 4.77 -1.84
CA ILE A 103 9.63 3.99 -0.62
C ILE A 103 10.13 4.67 0.66
N GLU A 104 11.20 5.46 0.59
CA GLU A 104 11.76 6.17 1.74
C GLU A 104 10.77 7.17 2.37
N ILE A 105 9.86 7.72 1.58
CA ILE A 105 8.76 8.56 2.09
C ILE A 105 7.81 7.72 2.94
N VAL A 106 7.42 6.55 2.42
CA VAL A 106 6.52 5.61 3.10
C VAL A 106 7.11 5.17 4.45
N LYS A 107 8.43 4.96 4.51
CA LYS A 107 9.13 4.60 5.74
C LYS A 107 9.12 5.72 6.79
N SER A 108 9.22 6.98 6.37
CA SER A 108 9.32 8.13 7.27
C SER A 108 7.99 8.79 7.65
N ASP A 109 6.92 8.57 6.87
CA ASP A 109 5.66 9.30 7.03
C ASP A 109 4.51 8.40 7.49
N ASN A 110 4.05 8.66 8.72
CA ASN A 110 2.99 7.89 9.33
C ASN A 110 1.62 8.06 8.65
N ASN A 111 1.37 9.18 7.97
CA ASN A 111 0.13 9.41 7.22
C ASN A 111 0.10 8.57 5.94
N ILE A 112 1.25 8.39 5.31
CA ILE A 112 1.36 7.55 4.10
C ILE A 112 1.09 6.08 4.43
N ILE A 113 1.57 5.57 5.57
CA ILE A 113 1.20 4.22 6.03
C ILE A 113 -0.32 4.07 6.26
N LEU A 114 -1.02 5.13 6.72
CA LEU A 114 -2.48 5.10 6.82
C LEU A 114 -3.15 5.05 5.44
N LEU A 115 -2.59 5.74 4.45
CA LEU A 115 -3.01 5.64 3.05
C LEU A 115 -2.87 4.20 2.54
N ILE A 116 -1.71 3.55 2.78
CA ILE A 116 -1.51 2.13 2.43
C ILE A 116 -2.54 1.24 3.15
N SER A 117 -2.81 1.49 4.43
CA SER A 117 -3.85 0.80 5.20
C SER A 117 -5.23 0.92 4.54
N SER A 118 -5.60 2.12 4.09
CA SER A 118 -6.84 2.36 3.35
C SER A 118 -6.88 1.59 2.03
N ALA A 119 -5.80 1.65 1.25
CA ALA A 119 -5.69 0.97 -0.04
C ALA A 119 -5.86 -0.57 0.06
N LEU A 120 -5.39 -1.20 1.14
CA LEU A 120 -5.60 -2.64 1.40
C LEU A 120 -7.07 -3.01 1.63
N LYS A 121 -7.87 -2.07 2.15
CA LYS A 121 -9.29 -2.31 2.44
C LYS A 121 -10.19 -2.11 1.22
N GLU A 122 -9.69 -1.51 0.14
CA GLU A 122 -10.48 -1.23 -1.05
C GLU A 122 -10.91 -2.49 -1.78
N GLU A 123 -12.04 -2.44 -2.49
CA GLU A 123 -12.51 -3.52 -3.36
C GLU A 123 -11.66 -3.67 -4.62
N TYR A 124 -11.04 -2.57 -5.07
CA TYR A 124 -10.26 -2.54 -6.30
C TYR A 124 -8.91 -3.25 -6.10
N GLU A 125 -8.77 -4.39 -6.75
CA GLU A 125 -7.66 -5.33 -6.55
C GLU A 125 -6.30 -4.75 -6.93
N THR A 126 -6.24 -3.92 -7.98
CA THR A 126 -5.01 -3.21 -8.37
C THR A 126 -4.45 -2.37 -7.21
N ASN A 127 -5.32 -1.67 -6.46
CA ASN A 127 -4.89 -0.88 -5.31
C ASN A 127 -4.41 -1.76 -4.15
N ASN A 128 -5.08 -2.89 -3.92
CA ASN A 128 -4.59 -3.88 -2.95
C ASN A 128 -3.20 -4.39 -3.35
N LEU A 129 -3.01 -4.75 -4.63
CA LEU A 129 -1.75 -5.31 -5.12
C LEU A 129 -0.59 -4.32 -5.01
N ILE A 130 -0.78 -3.06 -5.41
CA ILE A 130 0.27 -2.03 -5.28
C ILE A 130 0.57 -1.78 -3.80
N ALA A 131 -0.46 -1.68 -2.94
CA ALA A 131 -0.28 -1.53 -1.50
C ALA A 131 0.52 -2.70 -0.89
N LEU A 132 0.24 -3.95 -1.28
CA LEU A 132 1.01 -5.12 -0.86
C LEU A 132 2.47 -5.04 -1.33
N ARG A 133 2.73 -4.62 -2.58
CA ARG A 133 4.11 -4.45 -3.08
C ARG A 133 4.88 -3.41 -2.27
N ILE A 134 4.22 -2.32 -1.87
CA ILE A 134 4.80 -1.32 -0.96
C ILE A 134 5.19 -1.98 0.36
N LEU A 135 4.29 -2.75 0.99
CA LEU A 135 4.61 -3.47 2.23
C LEU A 135 5.78 -4.44 2.10
N LEU A 136 5.88 -5.12 0.96
CA LEU A 136 6.98 -6.03 0.68
C LEU A 136 8.33 -5.29 0.60
N LYS A 137 8.34 -4.02 0.18
CA LYS A 137 9.55 -3.18 0.12
C LYS A 137 9.93 -2.53 1.46
N LEU A 138 9.06 -2.53 2.46
CA LEU A 138 9.39 -2.00 3.78
C LEU A 138 10.38 -2.91 4.51
N ASP A 139 11.18 -2.33 5.41
CA ASP A 139 12.17 -3.06 6.21
C ASP A 139 11.50 -3.82 7.37
N LYS A 140 10.41 -3.26 7.91
CA LYS A 140 9.58 -3.88 8.96
C LYS A 140 8.11 -3.73 8.61
N PHE A 141 7.30 -4.72 9.00
CA PHE A 141 5.86 -4.63 8.85
C PHE A 141 5.26 -3.65 9.88
N PRO A 142 4.44 -2.68 9.47
CA PRO A 142 3.81 -1.76 10.42
C PRO A 142 2.64 -2.44 11.16
N ASP A 143 2.80 -2.74 12.46
CA ASP A 143 1.78 -3.43 13.28
C ASP A 143 0.36 -2.83 13.11
N ARG A 144 0.24 -1.49 13.10
CA ARG A 144 -1.04 -0.78 13.02
C ARG A 144 -1.86 -1.04 11.75
N ILE A 145 -1.24 -1.56 10.69
CA ILE A 145 -1.97 -1.90 9.45
C ILE A 145 -2.38 -3.36 9.39
N PHE A 146 -2.03 -4.18 10.38
CA PHE A 146 -2.28 -5.62 10.37
C PHE A 146 -3.77 -5.96 10.22
N LYS A 147 -4.67 -5.19 10.85
CA LYS A 147 -6.13 -5.34 10.67
C LYS A 147 -6.56 -5.17 9.21
N SER A 148 -5.96 -4.21 8.49
CA SER A 148 -6.23 -3.98 7.07
C SER A 148 -5.62 -5.08 6.20
N PHE A 149 -4.45 -5.59 6.58
CA PHE A 149 -3.84 -6.75 5.93
C PHE A 149 -4.69 -8.03 6.08
N ILE A 150 -5.35 -8.23 7.23
CA ILE A 150 -6.33 -9.31 7.43
C ILE A 150 -7.48 -9.22 6.42
N SER A 151 -7.95 -8.02 6.09
CA SER A 151 -8.98 -7.84 5.05
C SER A 151 -8.54 -8.45 3.72
N VAL A 152 -7.27 -8.25 3.35
CA VAL A 152 -6.69 -8.80 2.12
C VAL A 152 -6.45 -10.31 2.22
N LEU A 153 -5.93 -10.80 3.35
CA LEU A 153 -5.78 -12.24 3.62
C LEU A 153 -7.12 -12.97 3.46
N ASN A 154 -8.19 -12.40 4.01
CA ASN A 154 -9.53 -12.99 3.96
C ASN A 154 -10.12 -13.08 2.55
N LYS A 155 -9.76 -12.16 1.64
CA LYS A 155 -10.22 -12.18 0.26
C LYS A 155 -9.70 -13.40 -0.49
N GLY A 156 -8.50 -13.89 -0.16
CA GLY A 156 -7.96 -15.16 -0.67
C GLY A 156 -7.92 -15.29 -2.20
N LYS A 157 -7.90 -14.17 -2.93
CA LYS A 157 -7.87 -14.16 -4.41
C LYS A 157 -6.52 -14.62 -4.94
N SER A 158 -6.53 -15.44 -5.99
CA SER A 158 -5.33 -16.07 -6.57
C SER A 158 -4.22 -15.06 -6.91
N GLU A 159 -4.58 -13.92 -7.49
CA GLU A 159 -3.61 -12.90 -7.94
C GLU A 159 -2.85 -12.25 -6.77
N LEU A 160 -3.49 -12.10 -5.62
CA LEU A 160 -2.86 -11.51 -4.43
C LEU A 160 -2.05 -12.53 -3.62
N LYS A 161 -2.40 -13.83 -3.68
CA LYS A 161 -1.79 -14.88 -2.84
C LYS A 161 -0.27 -14.90 -2.92
N GLY A 162 0.30 -14.80 -4.12
CA GLY A 162 1.76 -14.83 -4.29
C GLY A 162 2.46 -13.66 -3.58
N THR A 163 1.88 -12.45 -3.64
CA THR A 163 2.46 -11.29 -2.96
C THR A 163 2.25 -11.36 -1.45
N ILE A 164 1.09 -11.85 -1.01
CA ILE A 164 0.79 -12.10 0.41
C ILE A 164 1.79 -13.10 1.01
N GLY A 165 2.04 -14.23 0.33
CA GLY A 165 3.00 -15.24 0.79
C GLY A 165 4.39 -14.65 1.01
N LYS A 166 4.89 -13.87 0.04
CA LYS A 166 6.18 -13.17 0.17
C LYS A 166 6.23 -12.19 1.34
N ILE A 167 5.14 -11.50 1.63
CA ILE A 167 5.04 -10.60 2.80
C ILE A 167 5.09 -11.41 4.09
N LEU A 168 4.34 -12.51 4.16
CA LEU A 168 4.32 -13.41 5.32
C LEU A 168 5.71 -14.00 5.59
N GLU A 169 6.38 -14.53 4.57
CA GLU A 169 7.73 -15.08 4.65
C GLU A 169 8.77 -14.03 5.07
N LYS A 170 8.68 -12.82 4.52
CA LYS A 170 9.64 -11.74 4.82
C LYS A 170 9.48 -11.21 6.25
N HIS A 171 8.24 -10.95 6.66
CA HIS A 171 7.96 -10.13 7.85
C HIS A 171 7.48 -10.91 9.06
N PHE A 172 7.04 -12.16 8.88
CA PHE A 172 6.40 -12.95 9.93
C PHE A 172 7.16 -14.27 10.15
N GLN A 173 8.46 -14.12 10.41
CA GLN A 173 9.39 -15.24 10.65
C GLN A 173 9.26 -15.86 12.06
N GLU A 174 8.47 -15.27 12.94
CA GLU A 174 8.21 -15.77 14.29
C GLU A 174 6.70 -15.92 14.53
N GLU A 175 6.28 -17.09 14.99
CA GLU A 175 4.88 -17.37 15.34
C GLU A 175 4.38 -16.51 16.50
N ALA A 176 5.26 -16.14 17.43
CA ALA A 176 4.94 -15.25 18.55
C ALA A 176 4.52 -13.86 18.06
N LEU A 177 5.18 -13.34 17.00
CA LEU A 177 4.81 -12.08 16.38
C LEU A 177 3.40 -12.14 15.77
N ILE A 178 3.10 -13.19 15.01
CA ILE A 178 1.77 -13.39 14.40
C ILE A 178 0.70 -13.48 15.49
N PHE A 179 0.95 -14.29 16.52
CA PHE A 179 0.03 -14.44 17.65
C PHE A 179 -0.21 -13.10 18.37
N ARG A 180 0.85 -12.32 18.63
CA ARG A 180 0.74 -10.97 19.21
C ARG A 180 -0.15 -10.06 18.36
N LEU A 181 0.07 -10.02 17.04
CA LEU A 181 -0.69 -9.18 16.11
C LEU A 181 -2.15 -9.62 15.96
N LEU A 182 -2.43 -10.93 16.08
CA LEU A 182 -3.78 -11.46 16.14
C LEU A 182 -4.50 -11.09 17.44
N ASN A 183 -3.78 -11.01 18.56
CA ASN A 183 -4.33 -10.56 19.84
C ASN A 183 -4.62 -9.05 19.86
N GLN A 184 -3.80 -8.24 19.18
CA GLN A 184 -4.03 -6.80 19.06
C GLN A 184 -5.44 -6.54 18.50
N ASN A 185 -6.21 -5.71 19.20
CA ASN A 185 -7.59 -5.35 18.82
C ASN A 185 -8.49 -6.55 18.50
N LYS A 186 -8.20 -7.73 19.08
CA LYS A 186 -8.91 -8.99 18.84
C LYS A 186 -9.01 -9.35 17.34
N ASN A 187 -7.95 -9.07 16.59
CA ASN A 187 -7.84 -9.36 15.16
C ASN A 187 -8.11 -10.84 14.82
N TYR A 188 -7.80 -11.77 15.72
CA TYR A 188 -8.14 -13.19 15.56
C TYR A 188 -9.64 -13.44 15.33
N ARG A 189 -10.53 -12.57 15.82
CA ARG A 189 -12.00 -12.73 15.64
C ARG A 189 -12.45 -12.48 14.20
N ILE A 190 -11.72 -11.65 13.45
CA ILE A 190 -12.06 -11.25 12.07
C ILE A 190 -11.28 -12.03 11.01
N LEU A 191 -10.25 -12.78 11.38
CA LEU A 191 -9.52 -13.64 10.45
C LEU A 191 -10.39 -14.85 10.07
N LYS A 192 -10.60 -15.04 8.77
CA LYS A 192 -11.32 -16.20 8.21
C LYS A 192 -10.36 -17.37 8.01
N SER A 193 -10.90 -18.59 7.92
CA SER A 193 -10.11 -19.80 7.64
C SER A 193 -9.23 -19.67 6.40
N SER A 194 -9.69 -18.99 5.33
CA SER A 194 -8.88 -18.74 4.13
C SER A 194 -7.61 -17.94 4.42
N GLY A 195 -7.72 -16.86 5.19
CA GLY A 195 -6.58 -16.05 5.61
C GLY A 195 -5.67 -16.80 6.59
N LEU A 196 -6.25 -17.55 7.53
CA LEU A 196 -5.49 -18.41 8.44
C LEU A 196 -4.68 -19.45 7.69
N ARG A 197 -5.23 -20.10 6.67
CA ARG A 197 -4.49 -21.06 5.84
C ARG A 197 -3.28 -20.43 5.18
N LEU A 198 -3.38 -19.21 4.68
CA LEU A 198 -2.23 -18.49 4.08
C LEU A 198 -1.13 -18.25 5.13
N ILE A 199 -1.51 -17.87 6.35
CA ILE A 199 -0.58 -17.72 7.48
C ILE A 199 0.06 -19.08 7.84
N LEU A 200 -0.72 -20.14 7.98
CA LEU A 200 -0.20 -21.46 8.34
C LEU A 200 0.72 -22.02 7.26
N GLN A 201 0.39 -21.79 5.99
CA GLN A 201 1.24 -22.18 4.86
C GLN A 201 2.60 -21.48 4.88
N SER A 202 2.69 -20.23 5.33
CA SER A 202 3.99 -19.56 5.49
C SER A 202 4.78 -20.05 6.70
N LEU A 203 4.13 -20.68 7.69
CA LEU A 203 4.79 -21.32 8.83
C LEU A 203 5.25 -22.76 8.51
N PHE A 204 4.56 -23.40 7.56
CA PHE A 204 4.73 -24.80 7.19
C PHE A 204 6.16 -25.28 6.92
N PRO A 205 7.10 -24.49 6.35
CA PRO A 205 8.47 -24.95 6.16
C PRO A 205 9.16 -25.43 7.45
N LEU A 206 8.60 -25.11 8.62
CA LEU A 206 9.16 -25.45 9.93
C LEU A 206 8.04 -25.96 10.87
N MET A 207 7.86 -27.28 10.96
CA MET A 207 6.78 -27.92 11.74
C MET A 207 6.72 -27.46 13.21
N ASN A 208 7.88 -27.27 13.83
CA ASN A 208 7.98 -26.74 15.19
C ASN A 208 7.30 -25.37 15.35
N ARG A 209 7.29 -24.51 14.32
CA ARG A 209 6.62 -23.20 14.37
C ARG A 209 5.10 -23.35 14.40
N ILE A 210 4.56 -24.31 13.67
CA ILE A 210 3.12 -24.62 13.72
C ILE A 210 2.74 -25.13 15.11
N GLU A 211 3.52 -26.04 15.68
CA GLU A 211 3.29 -26.58 17.04
C GLU A 211 3.39 -25.49 18.11
N ASN A 212 4.38 -24.61 18.03
CA ASN A 212 4.51 -23.46 18.92
C ASN A 212 3.31 -22.51 18.79
N PHE A 213 2.87 -22.22 17.56
CA PHE A 213 1.69 -21.39 17.31
C PHE A 213 0.42 -22.03 17.88
N GLN A 214 0.28 -23.36 17.73
CA GLN A 214 -0.81 -24.13 18.33
C GLN A 214 -0.82 -23.97 19.86
N LYS A 215 0.33 -24.17 20.51
CA LYS A 215 0.47 -24.03 21.97
C LYS A 215 0.07 -22.64 22.45
N LEU A 216 0.50 -21.58 21.75
CA LEU A 216 0.11 -20.20 22.07
C LEU A 216 -1.42 -20.01 22.04
N ILE A 217 -2.11 -20.61 21.06
CA ILE A 217 -3.57 -20.55 20.95
C ILE A 217 -4.26 -21.34 22.05
N GLU A 218 -3.78 -22.56 22.35
CA GLU A 218 -4.34 -23.41 23.42
C GLU A 218 -4.33 -22.71 24.77
N THR A 219 -3.19 -22.08 25.11
CA THR A 219 -2.98 -21.37 26.38
C THR A 219 -3.54 -19.95 26.42
N SER A 220 -4.14 -19.45 25.33
CA SER A 220 -4.67 -18.08 25.25
C SER A 220 -5.99 -17.90 26.00
N ASP A 221 -6.44 -16.67 26.22
CA ASP A 221 -7.78 -16.36 26.75
C ASP A 221 -8.84 -16.18 25.64
N TRP A 222 -8.59 -16.70 24.43
CA TRP A 222 -9.53 -16.60 23.31
C TRP A 222 -10.83 -17.35 23.60
N GLU A 223 -11.92 -16.93 22.96
CA GLU A 223 -13.19 -17.62 23.07
C GLU A 223 -13.06 -19.05 22.54
N THR A 224 -13.68 -20.00 23.24
CA THR A 224 -13.64 -21.44 22.90
C THR A 224 -14.00 -21.72 21.44
N GLU A 225 -15.01 -21.03 20.91
CA GLU A 225 -15.42 -21.13 19.51
C GLU A 225 -14.28 -20.74 18.55
N LYS A 226 -13.62 -19.60 18.81
CA LYS A 226 -12.52 -19.10 17.98
C LYS A 226 -11.28 -19.98 18.09
N LYS A 227 -10.93 -20.44 19.30
CA LYS A 227 -9.86 -21.43 19.48
C LYS A 227 -10.12 -22.68 18.65
N SER A 228 -11.33 -23.24 18.73
CA SER A 228 -11.72 -24.45 18.02
C SER A 228 -11.53 -24.33 16.50
N ILE A 229 -11.95 -23.20 15.92
CA ILE A 229 -11.76 -22.93 14.48
C ILE A 229 -10.28 -22.94 14.11
N PHE A 230 -9.44 -22.24 14.87
CA PHE A 230 -8.00 -22.15 14.57
C PHE A 230 -7.29 -23.50 14.73
N LEU A 231 -7.54 -24.20 15.83
CA LEU A 231 -6.94 -25.51 16.11
C LEU A 231 -7.38 -26.56 15.08
N LYS A 232 -8.61 -26.48 14.58
CA LYS A 232 -9.08 -27.34 13.49
C LYS A 232 -8.28 -27.10 12.21
N GLU A 233 -8.05 -25.85 11.81
CA GLU A 233 -7.26 -25.52 10.61
C GLU A 233 -5.79 -25.93 10.77
N ILE A 234 -5.21 -25.77 11.96
CA ILE A 234 -3.85 -26.26 12.27
C ILE A 234 -3.76 -27.78 12.06
N LYS A 235 -4.71 -28.55 12.63
CA LYS A 235 -4.75 -30.01 12.46
C LYS A 235 -4.86 -30.42 10.99
N ILE A 236 -5.68 -29.72 10.21
CA ILE A 236 -5.80 -29.97 8.76
C ILE A 236 -4.42 -29.77 8.09
N ILE A 237 -3.75 -28.65 8.35
CA ILE A 237 -2.44 -28.36 7.74
C ILE A 237 -1.37 -29.37 8.16
N ILE A 238 -1.29 -29.73 9.46
CA ILE A 238 -0.36 -30.77 9.96
C ILE A 238 -0.64 -32.11 9.26
N SER A 239 -1.91 -32.49 9.12
CA SER A 239 -2.27 -33.75 8.46
C SER A 239 -1.89 -33.80 6.98
N LEU A 240 -1.91 -32.65 6.30
CA LEU A 240 -1.46 -32.52 4.92
C LEU A 240 0.07 -32.57 4.84
N ALA A 241 0.77 -32.03 5.85
CA ALA A 241 2.23 -32.08 5.94
C ALA A 241 2.76 -33.51 5.99
N ASN A 242 2.17 -34.32 6.86
CA ASN A 242 2.62 -35.69 7.10
C ASN A 242 2.30 -36.68 5.96
N ARG A 243 1.66 -36.22 4.88
CA ARG A 243 1.31 -37.03 3.70
C ARG A 243 2.28 -36.84 2.54
N ILE A 244 3.21 -35.88 2.63
CA ILE A 244 4.25 -35.58 1.64
C ILE A 244 5.56 -36.19 2.13
#